data_AF-W1WIY0-F1
#
_entry.id   AF-W1WIY0-F1
#
_cell.length_a   1.000
_cell.length_b   1.000
_cell.length_c   1.000
_cell.angle_alpha   90.00
_cell.angle_beta   90.00
_cell.angle_gamma   90.00
#
_symmetry.space_group_name_H-M   'P 1'
#
loop_
_entity.id
_entity.type
_entity.pdbx_description
1 polymer ?
#
loop_
_entity_poly.entity_id
_entity_poly.type
_entity_poly.pdbx_seq_one_letter_code
_entity_poly.pdbx_strand_id
1 'polypeptide(L)'
;MMSIFSPAPHIERLPEGQIDSTYKRLRKEVFAGTFIGYATFYLIRQNFSLAVPYMIAEYGYTKADLGIVMTLLSVAYGISKFVMGNASDRSNPKYFSTVGLLLSALVMLLFGTLPGVLSSIPIMCVLAFLNGWFQGMGYPPYAKNMVTWFS
;
A
#
# COMPACT_ATOMS: atom_id res chain seq x y z
N MET A 1 20.76 -9.49 8.82
CA MET A 1 19.31 -9.67 9.11
C MET A 1 18.69 -8.29 9.24
N MET A 2 17.78 -7.90 8.35
CA MET A 2 17.29 -6.52 8.25
C MET A 2 16.41 -6.12 9.46
N SER A 3 16.99 -5.30 10.34
CA SER A 3 16.41 -4.75 11.58
C SER A 3 15.16 -3.86 11.42
N ILE A 4 14.73 -3.57 10.19
CA ILE A 4 13.68 -2.58 9.90
C ILE A 4 12.26 -3.14 10.15
N PHE A 5 12.09 -4.46 10.05
CA PHE A 5 10.79 -5.12 10.26
C PHE A 5 10.60 -5.67 11.67
N SER A 6 11.59 -5.54 12.56
CA SER A 6 11.52 -6.08 13.91
C SER A 6 10.29 -5.55 14.67
N PRO A 7 9.57 -6.40 15.42
CA PRO A 7 8.42 -5.99 16.21
C PRO A 7 8.78 -4.86 17.18
N ALA A 8 7.81 -3.99 17.47
CA ALA A 8 8.04 -2.84 18.34
C ALA A 8 8.59 -3.32 19.71
N PRO A 9 9.71 -2.74 20.19
CA PRO A 9 10.28 -3.12 21.48
C PRO A 9 9.29 -2.79 22.61
N HIS A 10 9.35 -3.56 23.70
CA HIS A 10 8.54 -3.29 24.88
C HIS A 10 8.94 -1.94 25.48
N ILE A 11 7.96 -1.06 25.72
CA ILE A 11 8.16 0.26 26.32
C ILE A 11 7.54 0.23 27.73
N GLU A 12 8.25 0.77 28.71
CA GLU A 12 7.72 0.96 30.06
C GLU A 12 6.46 1.83 30.05
N ARG A 13 5.52 1.53 30.94
CA ARG A 13 4.25 2.25 31.03
C ARG A 13 4.49 3.69 31.48
N LEU A 14 3.76 4.63 30.88
CA LEU A 14 3.72 6.02 31.32
C LEU A 14 3.16 6.15 32.75
N PRO A 15 3.56 7.18 33.52
CA PRO A 15 2.99 7.47 34.83
C PRO A 15 1.47 7.65 34.78
N GLU A 16 0.74 7.11 35.75
CA GLU A 16 -0.74 7.02 35.74
C GLU A 16 -1.46 8.34 35.43
N GLY A 17 -0.95 9.47 35.94
CA GLY A 17 -1.53 10.80 35.72
C GLY A 17 -1.44 11.33 34.28
N GLN A 18 -0.59 10.75 33.42
CA GLN A 18 -0.40 11.20 32.03
C GLN A 18 -0.99 10.23 30.99
N ILE A 19 -1.47 9.07 31.42
CA ILE A 19 -1.98 8.03 30.51
C ILE A 19 -3.18 8.57 29.73
N ASP A 20 -4.15 9.16 30.41
CA ASP A 20 -5.46 9.46 29.81
C ASP A 20 -5.40 10.56 28.74
N SER A 21 -4.59 11.61 28.96
CA SER A 21 -4.37 12.70 28.01
C SER A 21 -3.54 12.24 26.80
N THR A 22 -2.48 11.46 27.06
CA THR A 22 -1.60 10.93 26.01
C THR A 22 -2.33 9.90 25.15
N TYR A 23 -3.16 9.05 25.76
CA TYR A 23 -3.95 8.03 25.07
C TYR A 23 -4.98 8.66 24.12
N LYS A 24 -5.70 9.70 24.56
CA LYS A 24 -6.66 10.44 23.72
C LYS A 24 -5.97 11.10 22.51
N ARG A 25 -4.78 11.67 22.69
CA ARG A 25 -3.99 12.26 21.59
C ARG A 25 -3.54 11.20 20.60
N LEU A 26 -2.87 10.14 21.08
CA LEU A 26 -2.36 9.06 20.24
C LEU A 26 -3.45 8.36 19.45
N ARG A 27 -4.63 8.13 20.04
CA ARG A 27 -5.78 7.52 19.35
C ARG A 27 -6.24 8.36 18.15
N LYS A 28 -6.25 9.69 18.26
CA LYS A 28 -6.57 10.60 17.14
C LYS A 28 -5.48 10.58 16.06
N GLU A 29 -4.21 10.59 16.45
CA GLU A 29 -3.08 10.52 15.52
C GLU A 29 -3.05 9.20 14.75
N VAL A 30 -3.23 8.07 15.43
CA VAL A 30 -3.29 6.73 14.82
C VAL A 30 -4.47 6.62 13.87
N PHE A 31 -5.64 7.14 14.25
CA PHE A 31 -6.81 7.18 13.38
C PHE A 31 -6.57 8.02 12.12
N ALA A 32 -6.09 9.26 12.29
CA ALA A 32 -5.80 10.15 11.17
C ALA A 32 -4.74 9.56 10.23
N GLY A 33 -3.66 8.99 10.78
CA GLY A 33 -2.61 8.34 9.99
C GLY A 33 -3.11 7.12 9.21
N THR A 34 -3.95 6.29 9.85
CA THR A 34 -4.57 5.11 9.21
C THR A 34 -5.54 5.54 8.10
N PHE A 35 -6.38 6.54 8.37
CA PHE A 35 -7.34 7.07 7.42
C PHE A 35 -6.66 7.68 6.19
N ILE A 36 -5.70 8.59 6.41
CA ILE A 36 -4.96 9.25 5.33
C ILE A 36 -4.16 8.21 4.54
N GLY A 37 -3.43 7.31 5.22
CA GLY A 37 -2.66 6.26 4.57
C GLY A 37 -3.52 5.37 3.66
N TYR A 38 -4.70 4.96 4.15
CA TYR A 38 -5.64 4.18 3.34
C TYR A 38 -6.23 4.99 2.16
N ALA A 39 -6.53 6.27 2.36
CA ALA A 39 -6.98 7.15 1.28
C ALA A 39 -5.92 7.29 0.18
N THR A 40 -4.64 7.42 0.54
CA THR A 40 -3.54 7.48 -0.43
C THR A 40 -3.39 6.19 -1.23
N PHE A 41 -3.58 5.01 -0.61
CA PHE A 41 -3.64 3.74 -1.35
C PHE A 41 -4.75 3.75 -2.41
N TYR A 42 -5.91 4.31 -2.08
CA TYR A 42 -7.03 4.43 -3.01
C TYR A 42 -6.72 5.36 -4.19
N LEU A 43 -6.04 6.48 -3.94
CA LEU A 43 -5.60 7.40 -4.99
C LEU A 43 -4.64 6.72 -5.98
N ILE A 44 -3.65 5.98 -5.47
CA ILE A 44 -2.70 5.24 -6.31
C ILE A 44 -3.43 4.21 -7.17
N ARG A 45 -4.42 3.51 -6.61
CA ARG A 45 -5.19 2.50 -7.34
C ARG A 45 -6.03 3.08 -8.49
N GLN A 46 -6.59 4.29 -8.33
CA GLN A 46 -7.42 4.89 -9.37
C GLN A 46 -6.64 5.51 -10.53
N ASN A 47 -5.40 5.91 -10.31
CA ASN A 47 -4.58 6.54 -11.35
C ASN A 47 -4.46 5.67 -12.62
N PHE A 48 -4.37 4.34 -12.50
CA PHE A 48 -4.26 3.47 -13.67
C PHE A 48 -5.56 3.44 -14.49
N SER A 49 -6.72 3.30 -13.83
CA SER A 49 -8.03 3.34 -14.50
C SER A 49 -8.28 4.67 -15.22
N LEU A 50 -7.79 5.77 -14.64
CA LEU A 50 -7.86 7.10 -15.27
C LEU A 50 -6.94 7.23 -16.49
N ALA A 51 -5.80 6.52 -16.50
CA ALA A 51 -4.85 6.54 -17.60
C ALA A 51 -5.28 5.69 -18.81
N VAL A 52 -6.05 4.61 -18.60
CA VAL A 52 -6.55 3.70 -19.67
C VAL A 52 -7.07 4.42 -20.93
N PRO A 53 -8.00 5.39 -20.86
CA PRO A 53 -8.52 6.06 -22.07
C PRO A 53 -7.42 6.83 -22.83
N TYR A 54 -6.47 7.45 -22.13
CA TYR A 54 -5.34 8.15 -22.76
C TYR A 54 -4.39 7.17 -23.43
N MET A 55 -4.15 6.00 -22.82
CA MET A 55 -3.33 4.95 -23.42
C MET A 55 -3.93 4.40 -24.71
N ILE A 56 -5.26 4.29 -24.79
CA ILE A 56 -5.96 3.88 -26.01
C ILE A 56 -5.84 4.97 -27.09
N ALA A 57 -6.01 6.24 -26.71
CA ALA A 57 -6.00 7.37 -27.65
C ALA A 57 -4.61 7.68 -28.22
N GLU A 58 -3.56 7.64 -27.40
CA GLU A 58 -2.20 8.04 -27.80
C GLU A 58 -1.34 6.87 -28.30
N TYR A 59 -1.48 5.68 -27.72
CA TYR A 59 -0.64 4.52 -28.04
C TYR A 59 -1.38 3.46 -28.88
N GLY A 60 -2.69 3.64 -29.13
CA GLY A 60 -3.47 2.72 -29.95
C GLY A 60 -3.68 1.33 -29.34
N TYR A 61 -3.48 1.18 -28.02
CA TYR A 61 -3.67 -0.11 -27.35
C TYR A 61 -5.12 -0.59 -27.40
N THR A 62 -5.29 -1.91 -27.44
CA THR A 62 -6.62 -2.51 -27.32
C THR A 62 -7.07 -2.54 -25.86
N LYS A 63 -8.39 -2.52 -25.64
CA LYS A 63 -8.97 -2.72 -24.31
C LYS A 63 -8.61 -4.08 -23.71
N ALA A 64 -8.37 -5.09 -24.56
CA ALA A 64 -7.99 -6.42 -24.12
C ALA A 64 -6.59 -6.43 -23.48
N ASP A 65 -5.62 -5.76 -24.12
CA ASP A 65 -4.23 -5.68 -23.63
C ASP A 65 -4.16 -4.98 -22.27
N LEU A 66 -4.85 -3.85 -22.12
CA LEU A 66 -4.92 -3.11 -20.87
C LEU A 66 -5.71 -3.89 -19.80
N GLY A 67 -6.70 -4.68 -20.21
CA GLY A 67 -7.45 -5.58 -19.34
C GLY A 67 -6.57 -6.68 -18.73
N ILE A 68 -5.59 -7.21 -19.47
CA ILE A 68 -4.62 -8.17 -18.95
C ILE A 68 -3.79 -7.55 -17.82
N VAL A 69 -3.33 -6.30 -18.01
CA VAL A 69 -2.55 -5.57 -17.01
C VAL A 69 -3.37 -5.34 -15.72
N MET A 70 -4.63 -4.91 -15.84
CA MET A 70 -5.52 -4.71 -14.69
C MET A 70 -5.86 -6.01 -13.96
N THR A 71 -6.03 -7.09 -14.72
CA THR A 71 -6.29 -8.42 -14.15
C THR A 71 -5.07 -8.90 -13.37
N LEU A 72 -3.87 -8.75 -13.93
CA LEU A 72 -2.62 -9.11 -13.27
C LEU A 72 -2.40 -8.32 -11.98
N LEU A 73 -2.70 -7.02 -11.98
CA LEU A 73 -2.67 -6.20 -10.76
C LEU A 73 -3.62 -6.74 -9.69
N SER A 74 -4.84 -7.12 -10.08
CA SER A 74 -5.86 -7.62 -9.16
C SER A 74 -5.48 -9.00 -8.59
N VAL A 75 -4.93 -9.88 -9.43
CA VAL A 75 -4.42 -11.20 -9.01
C VAL A 75 -3.22 -11.06 -8.09
N ALA A 76 -2.24 -10.21 -8.45
CA ALA A 76 -1.08 -9.93 -7.61
C ALA A 76 -1.48 -9.36 -6.25
N TYR A 77 -2.45 -8.45 -6.22
CA TYR A 77 -3.02 -7.93 -4.98
C TYR A 77 -3.68 -9.02 -4.14
N GLY A 78 -4.48 -9.89 -4.76
CA GLY A 78 -5.12 -11.02 -4.08
C GLY A 78 -4.10 -11.95 -3.43
N ILE A 79 -3.10 -12.41 -4.19
CA ILE A 79 -2.04 -13.29 -3.71
C ILE A 79 -1.20 -12.61 -2.62
N SER A 80 -0.80 -11.36 -2.85
CA SER A 80 -0.03 -10.59 -1.89
C SER A 80 -0.76 -10.46 -0.56
N LYS A 81 -2.08 -10.26 -0.55
CA LYS A 81 -2.85 -10.17 0.70
C LYS A 81 -2.72 -11.44 1.57
N PHE A 82 -2.65 -12.62 0.97
CA PHE A 82 -2.44 -13.88 1.70
C PHE A 82 -1.01 -14.01 2.24
N VAL A 83 -0.01 -13.72 1.41
CA VAL A 83 1.40 -13.85 1.79
C VAL A 83 1.79 -12.78 2.82
N MET A 84 1.39 -11.54 2.56
CA MET A 84 1.74 -10.37 3.37
C MET A 84 0.87 -10.24 4.62
N GLY A 85 -0.28 -10.92 4.70
CA GLY A 85 -1.01 -11.11 5.95
C GLY A 85 -0.13 -11.77 7.01
N ASN A 86 0.43 -12.94 6.68
CA ASN A 86 1.36 -13.67 7.55
C ASN A 86 2.65 -12.89 7.85
N ALA A 87 3.20 -12.18 6.85
CA ALA A 87 4.40 -11.37 7.05
C ALA A 87 4.15 -10.14 7.93
N SER A 88 2.97 -9.50 7.81
CA SER A 88 2.60 -8.35 8.62
C SER A 88 2.42 -8.72 10.09
N ASP A 89 2.00 -9.96 10.39
CA ASP A 89 1.80 -10.39 11.76
C ASP A 89 3.09 -10.47 12.57
N ARG A 90 4.21 -10.76 11.89
CA ARG A 90 5.55 -10.80 12.49
C ARG A 90 6.30 -9.47 12.39
N SER A 91 5.74 -8.48 11.68
CA SER A 91 6.39 -7.20 11.40
C SER A 91 5.75 -6.05 12.16
N ASN A 92 6.51 -4.99 12.39
CA ASN A 92 5.96 -3.76 12.97
C ASN A 92 4.93 -3.12 12.01
N PRO A 93 3.65 -2.94 12.42
CA PRO A 93 2.59 -2.41 11.56
C PRO A 93 2.91 -1.03 10.97
N LYS A 94 3.63 -0.19 11.72
CA LYS A 94 3.96 1.19 11.32
C LYS A 94 4.94 1.22 10.15
N TYR A 95 5.99 0.40 10.20
CA TYR A 95 6.99 0.33 9.13
C TYR A 95 6.47 -0.44 7.91
N PHE A 96 5.75 -1.53 8.13
CA PHE A 96 5.25 -2.38 7.04
C PHE A 96 4.25 -1.65 6.12
N SER A 97 3.32 -0.90 6.71
CA SER A 97 2.34 -0.08 5.97
C SER A 97 2.99 1.07 5.20
N THR A 98 3.91 1.79 5.85
CA THR A 98 4.62 2.93 5.24
C THR A 98 5.51 2.50 4.08
N VAL A 99 6.23 1.39 4.21
CA VAL A 99 7.08 0.85 3.14
C VAL A 99 6.22 0.39 1.96
N GLY A 100 5.11 -0.30 2.20
CA GLY A 100 4.17 -0.69 1.13
C GLY A 100 3.60 0.51 0.38
N LEU A 101 3.27 1.59 1.10
CA LEU A 101 2.78 2.83 0.50
C LEU A 101 3.86 3.51 -0.36
N LEU A 102 5.08 3.66 0.19
CA LEU A 102 6.19 4.30 -0.52
C LEU A 102 6.58 3.53 -1.79
N LEU A 103 6.65 2.19 -1.71
CA LEU A 103 6.95 1.35 -2.87
C LEU A 103 5.84 1.44 -3.92
N SER A 104 4.58 1.43 -3.51
CA SER A 104 3.43 1.60 -4.42
C SER A 104 3.46 2.98 -5.10
N ALA A 105 3.75 4.04 -4.35
CA ALA A 105 3.88 5.40 -4.88
C ALA A 105 5.04 5.51 -5.87
N LEU A 106 6.19 4.88 -5.58
CA LEU A 106 7.34 4.86 -6.47
C LEU A 106 7.01 4.15 -7.79
N VAL A 107 6.34 2.99 -7.74
CA VAL A 107 5.90 2.30 -8.96
C VAL A 107 4.93 3.16 -9.76
N MET A 108 4.03 3.90 -9.10
CA MET A 108 3.11 4.80 -9.80
C MET A 108 3.81 5.99 -10.44
N LEU A 109 4.84 6.53 -9.79
CA LEU A 109 5.70 7.57 -10.37
C LEU A 109 6.50 7.05 -11.57
N LEU A 110 6.97 5.80 -11.53
CA LEU A 110 7.63 5.18 -12.68
C LEU A 110 6.65 5.01 -13.86
N PHE A 111 5.39 4.66 -13.59
CA PHE A 111 4.34 4.62 -14.61
C PHE A 111 4.08 5.99 -15.28
N GLY A 112 4.17 7.08 -14.52
CA GLY A 112 3.89 8.43 -15.02
C GLY A 112 5.08 9.18 -15.62
N THR A 113 6.30 8.92 -15.15
CA THR A 113 7.49 9.70 -15.54
C THR A 113 8.34 9.05 -16.63
N LEU A 114 8.24 7.73 -16.82
CA LEU A 114 9.01 7.02 -17.83
C LEU A 114 8.18 6.81 -19.12
N PRO A 115 8.38 7.60 -20.19
CA PRO A 115 7.63 7.45 -21.43
C PRO A 115 7.83 6.09 -22.12
N GLY A 116 8.96 5.41 -21.85
CA GLY A 116 9.24 4.06 -22.37
C GLY A 116 8.56 2.91 -21.62
N VAL A 117 7.92 3.17 -20.48
CA VAL A 117 7.17 2.14 -19.74
C VAL A 117 5.82 1.87 -20.39
N LEU A 118 5.18 2.92 -20.92
CA LEU A 118 3.88 2.83 -21.57
C LEU A 118 3.97 2.26 -22.98
N SER A 119 5.16 2.16 -23.59
CA SER A 119 5.34 1.62 -24.94
C SER A 119 5.50 0.09 -24.99
N SER A 120 5.51 -0.60 -23.84
CA SER A 120 5.70 -2.05 -23.79
C SER A 120 4.75 -2.73 -22.79
N ILE A 121 3.81 -3.53 -23.30
CA ILE A 121 2.85 -4.30 -22.48
C ILE A 121 3.54 -5.19 -21.42
N PRO A 122 4.62 -5.94 -21.72
CA PRO A 122 5.31 -6.73 -20.70
C PRO A 122 5.83 -5.91 -19.52
N ILE A 123 6.37 -4.71 -19.78
CA ILE A 123 6.89 -3.82 -18.73
C ILE A 123 5.74 -3.31 -17.86
N MET A 124 4.62 -2.93 -18.50
CA MET A 124 3.40 -2.56 -17.77
C MET A 124 2.88 -3.70 -16.90
N CYS A 125 2.88 -4.94 -17.39
CA CYS A 125 2.49 -6.11 -16.62
C CYS A 125 3.37 -6.32 -15.38
N VAL A 126 4.70 -6.23 -15.54
CA VAL A 126 5.64 -6.37 -14.40
C VAL A 126 5.41 -5.28 -13.37
N LEU A 127 5.27 -4.02 -13.80
CA LEU A 127 5.03 -2.91 -12.87
C LEU A 127 3.66 -2.98 -12.22
N ALA A 128 2.62 -3.40 -12.96
CA ALA A 128 1.29 -3.61 -12.41
C ALA A 128 1.25 -4.76 -11.39
N PHE A 129 2.01 -5.82 -11.64
CA PHE A 129 2.22 -6.91 -10.69
C PHE A 129 2.91 -6.40 -9.41
N LEU A 130 4.02 -5.67 -9.55
CA LEU A 130 4.74 -5.09 -8.41
C LEU A 130 3.84 -4.13 -7.63
N ASN A 131 3.09 -3.27 -8.32
CA ASN A 131 2.16 -2.35 -7.68
C ASN A 131 1.06 -3.08 -6.91
N GLY A 132 0.42 -4.08 -7.52
CA GLY A 132 -0.57 -4.94 -6.87
C GLY A 132 0.02 -5.65 -5.64
N TRP A 133 1.26 -6.13 -5.76
CA TRP A 133 1.97 -6.76 -4.66
C TRP A 133 2.20 -5.81 -3.47
N PHE A 134 2.69 -4.59 -3.72
CA PHE A 134 2.92 -3.60 -2.68
C PHE A 134 1.61 -3.06 -2.07
N GLN A 135 0.54 -2.94 -2.86
CA GLN A 135 -0.79 -2.59 -2.34
C GLN A 135 -1.32 -3.64 -1.36
N GLY A 136 -1.02 -4.94 -1.58
CA GLY A 136 -1.42 -6.02 -0.68
C GLY A 136 -0.82 -5.91 0.74
N MET A 137 0.32 -5.22 0.89
CA MET A 137 0.99 -5.00 2.18
C MET A 137 0.30 -3.95 3.07
N GLY A 138 -0.51 -3.06 2.49
CA GLY A 138 -1.03 -1.88 3.19
C GLY A 138 -2.16 -2.16 4.19
N TYR A 139 -3.13 -3.00 3.83
CA TYR A 139 -4.37 -3.17 4.60
C TYR A 139 -4.24 -3.91 5.96
N PRO A 140 -3.54 -5.06 6.05
CA PRO A 140 -3.45 -5.83 7.30
C PRO A 140 -2.98 -5.05 8.55
N PRO A 141 -1.91 -4.22 8.47
CA PRO A 141 -1.43 -3.47 9.64
C PRO A 141 -2.38 -2.37 10.12
N TYR A 142 -3.16 -1.76 9.21
CA TYR A 142 -4.14 -0.74 9.57
C TYR A 142 -5.32 -1.33 10.37
N ALA A 143 -5.81 -2.50 9.94
CA ALA A 143 -6.87 -3.21 10.66
C ALA A 143 -6.41 -3.63 12.07
N LYS A 144 -5.19 -4.14 12.19
CA LYS A 144 -4.59 -4.52 13.48
C LYS A 144 -4.49 -3.33 14.44
N ASN A 145 -3.98 -2.19 13.95
CA ASN A 145 -3.89 -0.97 14.77
C ASN A 145 -5.26 -0.50 15.26
N MET A 146 -6.32 -0.56 14.43
CA MET A 146 -7.66 -0.17 14.88
C MET A 146 -8.18 -1.10 15.98
N VAL A 147 -8.01 -2.42 15.85
CA VAL A 147 -8.45 -3.38 16.88
C VAL A 147 -7.69 -3.16 18.19
N THR A 148 -6.38 -2.91 18.15
CA THR A 148 -5.59 -2.74 19.38
C THR A 148 -5.86 -1.41 20.10
N TRP A 149 -6.16 -0.33 19.37
CA TRP A 149 -6.35 1.02 19.95
C TRP A 149 -7.81 1.39 20.23
N PHE A 150 -8.77 0.69 19.63
CA PHE A 150 -10.20 1.01 19.75
C PHE A 150 -11.07 -0.10 20.33
N SER A 151 -10.50 -1.24 20.75
CA SER A 151 -11.21 -2.26 21.51
C SER A 151 -11.51 -1.84 22.95
#